data_AF-A0A5E4D4L9-F1
#
_entry.id   AF-A0A5E4D4L9-F1
#
_cell.length_a   1.000
_cell.length_b   1.000
_cell.length_c   1.000
_cell.angle_alpha   90.00
_cell.angle_beta   90.00
_cell.angle_gamma   90.00
#
_symmetry.space_group_name_H-M   'P 1'
#
loop_
_entity.id
_entity.type
_entity.pdbx_description
1 polymer ?
#
loop_
_entity_poly.entity_id
_entity_poly.type
_entity_poly.pdbx_seq_one_letter_code
_entity_poly.pdbx_strand_id
1 'polypeptide(L)'
;MEAAEITDEDNSIATMYQAVGEQPQANRDTLAFLMIHLQRVAQSPNTKMDVANLAKVFGPTIVAHAVPNPDPVTMLQNIKRQSKLVECLL
;
A
#
# COMPACT_ATOMS: atom_id res chain seq x y z
N MET A 1 -3.65 9.80 -1.51
CA MET A 1 -4.15 8.92 -0.42
C MET A 1 -5.63 8.56 -0.59
N GLU A 2 -6.35 9.10 -1.58
CA GLU A 2 -7.80 8.92 -1.72
C GLU A 2 -8.20 7.61 -2.42
N ALA A 3 -7.30 7.02 -3.20
CA ALA A 3 -7.59 5.85 -4.05
C ALA A 3 -8.12 4.61 -3.30
N ALA A 4 -7.64 4.36 -2.07
CA ALA A 4 -8.07 3.23 -1.23
C ALA A 4 -9.40 3.45 -0.48
N GLU A 5 -9.98 4.66 -0.56
CA GLU A 5 -11.21 5.02 0.15
C GLU A 5 -12.44 5.06 -0.77
N ILE A 6 -12.24 4.81 -2.07
CA ILE A 6 -13.31 4.74 -3.05
C ILE A 6 -14.08 3.42 -2.83
N THR A 7 -15.39 3.52 -2.60
CA THR A 7 -16.27 2.35 -2.35
C THR A 7 -16.59 1.55 -3.61
N ASP A 8 -16.44 2.17 -4.78
CA ASP A 8 -16.55 1.49 -6.07
C ASP A 8 -15.21 0.87 -6.43
N GLU A 9 -15.18 -0.46 -6.50
CA GLU A 9 -13.94 -1.24 -6.63
C GLU A 9 -13.23 -0.98 -7.96
N ASP A 10 -13.98 -0.85 -9.05
CA ASP A 10 -13.44 -0.54 -10.39
C ASP A 10 -12.79 0.85 -10.44
N ASN A 11 -13.45 1.86 -9.86
CA ASN A 11 -12.88 3.21 -9.75
C ASN A 11 -11.69 3.27 -8.78
N SER A 12 -11.71 2.50 -7.69
CA SER A 12 -10.56 2.38 -6.78
C SER A 12 -9.33 1.84 -7.51
N ILE A 13 -9.51 0.74 -8.27
CA ILE A 13 -8.44 0.14 -9.07
C ILE A 13 -7.91 1.12 -10.12
N ALA A 14 -8.79 1.81 -10.86
CA ALA A 14 -8.37 2.77 -11.87
C ALA A 14 -7.56 3.94 -11.26
N THR A 15 -8.01 4.45 -10.11
CA THR A 15 -7.31 5.54 -9.39
C THR A 15 -5.96 5.06 -8.85
N MET A 16 -5.86 3.80 -8.41
CA MET A 16 -4.59 3.20 -8.00
C MET A 16 -3.60 3.09 -9.16
N TYR A 17 -4.05 2.63 -10.34
CA TYR A 17 -3.20 2.58 -11.53
C TYR A 17 -2.68 3.95 -11.93
N GLN A 18 -3.56 4.97 -11.89
CA GLN A 18 -3.14 6.34 -12.16
C GLN A 18 -2.08 6.81 -11.15
N ALA A 19 -2.32 6.62 -9.85
CA ALA A 19 -1.40 7.06 -8.80
C ALA A 19 -0.01 6.38 -8.91
N VAL A 20 0.04 5.10 -9.30
CA VAL A 20 1.29 4.38 -9.56
C VAL A 20 1.97 4.89 -10.83
N GLY A 21 1.20 5.20 -11.88
CA GLY A 21 1.69 5.75 -13.13
C GLY A 21 2.36 7.12 -12.97
N GLU A 22 1.85 7.95 -12.06
CA GLU A 22 2.36 9.29 -11.74
C GLU A 22 3.66 9.28 -10.90
N GLN A 23 4.07 8.13 -10.35
CA GLN A 23 5.30 8.04 -9.58
C GLN A 23 6.55 8.18 -10.46
N PRO A 24 7.67 8.73 -9.91
CA PRO A 24 8.97 8.66 -10.55
C PRO A 24 9.34 7.21 -10.91
N GLN A 25 10.06 7.02 -12.02
CA GLN A 25 10.37 5.69 -12.55
C GLN A 25 11.05 4.79 -11.51
N ALA A 26 12.05 5.30 -10.77
CA ALA A 26 12.75 4.52 -9.75
C ALA A 26 11.80 3.98 -8.66
N ASN A 27 10.81 4.79 -8.24
CA ASN A 27 9.81 4.41 -7.24
C ASN A 27 8.87 3.34 -7.82
N ARG A 28 8.39 3.53 -9.05
CA ARG A 28 7.48 2.59 -9.71
C ARG A 28 8.13 1.22 -9.95
N ASP A 29 9.35 1.21 -10.48
CA ASP A 29 10.08 -0.03 -10.80
C ASP A 29 10.39 -0.81 -9.51
N THR A 30 10.79 -0.10 -8.44
CA THR A 30 11.02 -0.70 -7.12
C THR A 30 9.73 -1.22 -6.50
N LEU A 31 8.63 -0.46 -6.58
CA LEU A 31 7.33 -0.86 -6.04
C LEU A 31 6.83 -2.13 -6.74
N ALA A 32 6.91 -2.19 -8.08
CA ALA A 32 6.52 -3.36 -8.85
C ALA A 32 7.31 -4.61 -8.43
N PHE A 33 8.63 -4.49 -8.31
CA PHE A 33 9.48 -5.60 -7.83
C PHE A 33 9.07 -6.08 -6.43
N LEU A 34 8.82 -5.14 -5.51
CA LEU A 34 8.41 -5.45 -4.15
C LEU A 34 7.04 -6.14 -4.11
N MET A 35 6.03 -5.62 -4.81
CA MET A 35 4.68 -6.21 -4.82
C MET A 35 4.69 -7.65 -5.34
N ILE A 36 5.46 -7.93 -6.42
CA ILE A 36 5.64 -9.28 -6.94
C ILE A 36 6.27 -10.21 -5.89
N HIS A 37 7.24 -9.72 -5.13
CA HIS A 37 7.86 -10.51 -4.06
C HIS A 37 6.85 -10.81 -2.93
N LEU A 38 6.10 -9.79 -2.48
CA LEU A 38 5.14 -9.94 -1.39
C LEU A 38 3.97 -10.86 -1.75
N GLN A 39 3.52 -10.86 -3.01
CA GLN A 39 2.53 -11.84 -3.49
C GLN A 39 3.04 -13.29 -3.33
N ARG A 40 4.32 -13.55 -3.62
CA ARG A 40 4.93 -14.88 -3.41
C ARG A 40 5.03 -15.23 -1.93
N VAL A 41 5.32 -14.25 -1.07
CA VAL A 41 5.31 -14.44 0.39
C VAL A 41 3.92 -14.82 0.87
N ALA A 42 2.87 -14.16 0.36
CA ALA A 42 1.48 -14.43 0.72
C ALA A 42 0.96 -15.78 0.23
N GLN A 43 1.41 -16.23 -0.94
CA GLN A 43 1.04 -17.54 -1.50
C GLN A 43 1.77 -18.70 -0.82
N SER A 44 2.87 -18.44 -0.11
CA SER A 44 3.65 -19.48 0.56
C SER A 44 2.96 -19.93 1.85
N PRO A 45 2.57 -21.21 1.99
CA PRO A 45 1.91 -21.70 3.19
C PRO A 45 2.82 -21.69 4.43
N ASN A 46 4.14 -21.58 4.25
CA ASN A 46 5.13 -21.63 5.32
C ASN A 46 5.29 -20.28 6.05
N THR A 47 4.93 -19.17 5.41
CA THR A 47 5.21 -17.82 5.95
C THR A 47 4.18 -17.41 6.99
N LYS A 48 2.95 -17.92 6.89
CA LYS A 48 1.79 -17.49 7.69
C LYS A 48 1.51 -15.98 7.56
N MET A 49 1.92 -15.40 6.44
CA MET A 49 1.79 -13.96 6.16
C MET A 49 0.82 -13.75 5.00
N ASP A 50 -0.48 -13.65 5.28
CA ASP A 50 -1.46 -13.26 4.25
C ASP A 50 -1.29 -11.79 3.82
N VAL A 51 -2.04 -11.39 2.80
CA VAL A 51 -2.02 -10.01 2.26
C VAL A 51 -2.30 -8.98 3.36
N ALA A 52 -3.27 -9.24 4.24
CA ALA A 52 -3.64 -8.33 5.32
C ALA A 52 -2.51 -8.16 6.35
N ASN A 53 -1.78 -9.22 6.69
CA ASN A 53 -0.64 -9.16 7.59
C ASN A 53 0.54 -8.43 6.95
N LEU A 54 0.82 -8.67 5.68
CA LEU A 54 1.84 -7.93 4.94
C LEU A 54 1.49 -6.45 4.86
N ALA A 55 0.25 -6.12 4.55
CA ALA A 55 -0.22 -4.75 4.44
C ALA A 55 -0.06 -3.94 5.75
N LYS A 56 -0.35 -4.55 6.91
CA LYS A 56 -0.13 -3.90 8.22
C LYS A 56 1.33 -3.56 8.48
N VAL A 57 2.25 -4.41 8.02
CA VAL A 57 3.69 -4.21 8.21
C VAL A 57 4.23 -3.19 7.20
N PHE A 58 3.87 -3.35 5.92
CA PHE A 58 4.43 -2.53 4.84
C PHE A 58 3.73 -1.18 4.67
N GLY A 59 2.49 -1.01 5.14
CA GLY A 59 1.76 0.26 5.07
C GLY A 59 2.59 1.44 5.59
N PRO A 60 3.03 1.42 6.86
CA PRO A 60 3.88 2.48 7.41
C PRO A 60 5.23 2.62 6.70
N THR A 61 5.79 1.52 6.17
CA THR A 61 7.13 1.51 5.54
C THR A 61 7.13 2.14 4.15
N ILE A 62 6.13 1.87 3.32
CA ILE A 62 6.14 2.28 1.90
C ILE A 62 5.22 3.46 1.60
N VAL A 63 4.10 3.60 2.32
CA VAL A 63 3.15 4.70 2.12
C VAL A 63 3.56 5.91 2.97
N ALA A 64 3.99 5.65 4.21
CA ALA A 64 4.40 6.67 5.18
C ALA A 64 3.39 7.82 5.32
N HIS A 65 3.85 9.02 5.66
CA HIS A 65 3.02 10.20 5.88
C HIS A 65 3.34 11.29 4.85
N ALA A 66 2.36 12.14 4.55
CA ALA A 66 2.52 13.24 3.60
C ALA A 66 3.52 14.32 4.08
N VAL A 67 3.82 14.37 5.37
CA VAL A 67 4.76 15.29 5.99
C VAL A 67 5.81 14.52 6.80
N PRO A 68 7.04 15.02 6.97
CA PRO A 68 8.11 14.31 7.68
C PRO A 68 7.82 14.02 9.17
N ASN A 69 7.14 14.95 9.86
CA ASN A 69 6.85 14.86 11.29
C ASN A 69 5.37 15.19 11.55
N PRO A 70 4.45 14.27 11.22
CA PRO A 70 3.04 14.43 11.52
C PRO A 70 2.80 14.39 13.04
N ASP A 71 1.73 15.04 13.50
CA ASP A 71 1.32 14.93 14.89
C ASP A 71 0.79 13.51 15.22
N PRO A 72 0.76 13.11 16.50
CA PRO A 72 0.33 11.77 16.90
C PRO A 72 -1.08 11.37 16.46
N VAL A 73 -2.01 12.33 16.37
CA VAL A 73 -3.38 12.05 15.95
C VAL A 73 -3.41 11.72 14.46
N THR A 74 -2.72 12.52 13.65
CA THR A 74 -2.54 12.26 12.21
C THR A 74 -1.82 10.94 11.95
N MET A 75 -0.82 10.59 12.76
CA MET A 75 -0.15 9.28 12.65
C MET A 75 -1.14 8.13 12.83
N LEU A 76 -1.91 8.15 13.92
CA LEU A 76 -2.88 7.11 14.23
C LEU A 76 -3.98 6.97 13.18
N GLN A 77 -4.47 8.09 12.64
CA GLN A 77 -5.50 8.09 11.59
C GLN A 77 -4.99 7.46 10.29
N ASN A 78 -3.71 7.65 9.96
CA ASN A 78 -3.14 7.17 8.71
C ASN A 78 -2.83 5.67 8.70
N ILE A 79 -2.54 5.04 9.84
CA ILE A 79 -2.14 3.61 9.90
C ILE A 79 -3.16 2.69 9.20
N LYS A 80 -4.45 2.93 9.42
CA LYS A 80 -5.52 2.13 8.78
C LYS A 80 -5.54 2.31 7.26
N ARG A 81 -5.40 3.55 6.80
CA ARG A 81 -5.41 3.92 5.37
C ARG A 81 -4.19 3.37 4.64
N GLN A 82 -3.02 3.46 5.27
CA GLN A 82 -1.76 2.92 4.75
C GLN A 82 -1.86 1.41 4.51
N SER A 83 -2.40 0.67 5.49
CA SER A 83 -2.60 -0.78 5.35
C SER A 83 -3.53 -1.06 4.17
N LYS A 84 -4.67 -0.37 4.08
CA LYS A 84 -5.64 -0.58 2.99
C LYS A 84 -5.03 -0.32 1.61
N LEU A 85 -4.20 0.71 1.46
CA LEU A 85 -3.50 0.99 0.20
C LEU A 85 -2.58 -0.16 -0.23
N VAL A 86 -1.87 -0.78 0.71
CA VAL A 86 -1.00 -1.91 0.39
C VAL A 86 -1.82 -3.16 0.05
N GLU A 87 -2.96 -3.39 0.71
CA GLU A 87 -3.88 -4.47 0.30
C GLU A 87 -4.37 -4.28 -1.13
N CYS A 88 -4.69 -3.06 -1.56
CA CYS A 88 -5.12 -2.79 -2.93
C CYS A 88 -4.01 -2.94 -3.98
N LEU A 89 -2.74 -2.90 -3.58
CA LEU A 89 -1.58 -3.09 -4.47
C LEU A 89 -1.18 -4.57 -4.67
N LEU A 90 -1.64 -5.46 -3.78
CA LEU A 90 -1.25 -6.88 -3.72
C LEU A 90 -2.34 -7.80 -4.26
#